data_AF-A0AAE2JUF7-F1
#
_entry.id   AF-A0AAE2JUF7-F1
#
_cell.length_a   1.000
_cell.length_b   1.000
_cell.length_c   1.000
_cell.angle_alpha   90.00
_cell.angle_beta   90.00
_cell.angle_gamma   90.00
#
_symmetry.space_group_name_H-M   'P 1'
#
loop_
_entity.id
_entity.type
_entity.pdbx_description
1 polymer ?
#
loop_
_entity_poly.entity_id
_entity_poly.type
_entity_poly.pdbx_seq_one_letter_code
_entity_poly.pdbx_strand_id
1 'polypeptide(L)'
;MKKAILGLSLSAALLIPSSFAAASESTQLTEEQKALLEAKTEYVQSLPEQVNIQSGFSAYAGKRLTIKRGSFLAWSKDYIEWYYNGKKISSSNGSQDVGYVFPNIVKAKGITRYYKSSGLHKWRAKKTHSIGTVTPWGDVVLTSNTYTDRRWVNKKGKYGND
;
A
#
# COMPACT_ATOMS: atom_id res chain seq x y z
N MET A 1 40.90 57.63 0.21
CA MET A 1 40.96 56.78 -1.00
C MET A 1 40.75 55.32 -0.61
N LYS A 2 39.88 54.63 -1.37
CA LYS A 2 39.68 53.18 -1.54
C LYS A 2 39.21 52.31 -0.34
N LYS A 3 38.00 51.78 -0.53
CA LYS A 3 37.30 50.71 0.19
C LYS A 3 37.97 49.36 -0.05
N ALA A 4 37.85 48.42 0.89
CA ALA A 4 37.91 46.98 0.59
C ALA A 4 37.00 46.22 1.56
N ILE A 5 35.80 45.88 1.10
CA ILE A 5 34.92 44.89 1.70
C ILE A 5 35.39 43.54 1.15
N LEU A 6 36.03 42.71 1.98
CA LEU A 6 36.41 41.34 1.64
C LEU A 6 35.17 40.45 1.79
N GLY A 7 34.49 40.20 0.69
CA GLY A 7 33.44 39.18 0.59
C GLY A 7 34.05 37.78 0.60
N LEU A 8 33.71 36.98 1.60
CA LEU A 8 33.94 35.54 1.60
C LEU A 8 32.91 34.88 0.67
N SER A 9 33.30 34.60 -0.58
CA SER A 9 32.53 33.75 -1.47
C SER A 9 32.67 32.30 -1.03
N LEU A 10 31.61 31.74 -0.44
CA LEU A 10 31.51 30.32 -0.14
C LEU A 10 31.20 29.56 -1.45
N SER A 11 32.23 29.19 -2.20
CA SER A 11 32.08 28.25 -3.32
C SER A 11 31.74 26.86 -2.76
N ALA A 12 30.46 26.55 -2.70
CA ALA A 12 29.99 25.18 -2.52
C ALA A 12 30.35 24.38 -3.78
N ALA A 13 31.50 23.71 -3.74
CA ALA A 13 31.82 22.68 -4.72
C ALA A 13 30.74 21.60 -4.62
N LEU A 14 29.90 21.51 -5.66
CA LEU A 14 29.01 20.38 -5.90
C LEU A 14 29.87 19.14 -6.10
N LEU A 15 30.19 18.44 -5.01
CA LEU A 15 30.61 17.05 -5.05
C LEU A 15 29.38 16.26 -5.50
N ILE A 16 29.22 16.12 -6.82
CA ILE A 16 28.35 15.11 -7.41
C ILE A 16 29.00 13.77 -7.05
N PRO A 17 28.43 12.94 -6.17
CA PRO A 17 28.98 11.61 -5.96
C PRO A 17 28.92 10.86 -7.29
N SER A 18 30.09 10.46 -7.79
CA SER A 18 30.33 9.71 -9.03
C SER A 18 29.81 8.27 -8.98
N SER A 19 28.81 7.99 -8.14
CA SER A 19 28.25 6.65 -7.92
C SER A 19 27.11 6.29 -8.88
N PHE A 20 27.06 6.92 -10.05
CA PHE A 20 26.11 6.59 -11.13
C PHE A 20 26.87 6.04 -12.34
N ALA A 21 27.72 5.02 -12.16
CA ALA A 21 28.47 4.44 -13.28
C ALA A 21 28.60 2.91 -13.24
N ALA A 22 27.84 2.20 -12.40
CA ALA A 22 27.83 0.73 -12.44
C ALA A 22 26.45 0.19 -12.01
N ALA A 23 25.49 0.19 -12.92
CA ALA A 23 24.25 -0.58 -12.78
C ALA A 23 23.73 -0.99 -14.17
N SER A 24 24.55 -1.73 -14.93
CA SER A 24 24.16 -2.36 -16.20
C SER A 24 24.24 -3.88 -16.15
N GLU A 25 24.05 -4.46 -14.96
CA GLU A 25 23.75 -5.87 -14.80
C GLU A 25 22.41 -5.96 -14.11
N SER A 26 21.51 -6.79 -14.63
CA SER A 26 20.20 -7.06 -14.07
C SER A 26 20.31 -7.40 -12.57
N THR A 27 20.17 -6.40 -11.71
CA THR A 27 20.23 -6.58 -10.26
C THR A 27 18.94 -7.26 -9.83
N GLN A 28 18.94 -8.60 -9.88
CA GLN A 28 17.90 -9.39 -9.27
C GLN A 28 17.94 -9.14 -7.75
N LEU A 29 16.77 -8.88 -7.17
CA LEU A 29 16.60 -8.78 -5.73
C LEU A 29 17.16 -10.04 -5.07
N THR A 30 18.01 -9.88 -4.06
CA THR A 30 18.42 -11.03 -3.23
C THR A 30 17.20 -11.67 -2.58
N GLU A 31 17.24 -12.98 -2.32
CA GLU A 31 16.10 -13.71 -1.74
C GLU A 31 15.66 -13.12 -0.39
N GLU A 32 16.58 -12.57 0.39
CA GLU A 32 16.28 -11.89 1.66
C GLU A 32 15.49 -10.59 1.44
N GLN A 33 15.90 -9.77 0.47
CA GLN A 33 15.18 -8.53 0.12
C GLN A 33 13.78 -8.85 -0.43
N LYS A 34 13.67 -9.92 -1.21
CA LYS A 34 12.40 -10.42 -1.73
C LYS A 34 11.48 -10.91 -0.61
N ALA A 35 12.01 -11.69 0.34
CA ALA A 35 11.26 -12.14 1.50
C ALA A 35 10.74 -10.97 2.36
N LEU A 36 11.53 -9.91 2.55
CA LEU A 36 11.10 -8.71 3.25
C LEU A 36 10.02 -7.92 2.48
N LEU A 37 10.11 -7.88 1.15
CA LEU A 37 9.10 -7.24 0.29
C LEU A 37 7.79 -8.04 0.24
N GLU A 38 7.88 -9.35 0.38
CA GLU A 38 6.76 -10.30 0.32
C GLU A 38 6.13 -10.56 1.68
N ALA A 39 6.82 -10.20 2.77
CA ALA A 39 6.35 -10.32 4.14
C ALA A 39 4.92 -9.79 4.24
N LYS A 40 4.01 -10.68 4.61
CA LYS A 40 2.58 -10.40 4.65
C LYS A 40 2.09 -10.56 6.07
N THR A 41 1.45 -9.52 6.57
CA THR A 41 0.83 -9.49 7.89
C THR A 41 -0.63 -9.10 7.76
N GLU A 42 -1.49 -9.78 8.51
CA GLU A 42 -2.93 -9.61 8.46
C GLU A 42 -3.48 -9.47 9.87
N TYR A 43 -4.35 -8.49 10.06
CA TYR A 43 -5.03 -8.30 11.32
C TYR A 43 -6.42 -7.69 11.10
N VAL A 44 -7.29 -7.87 12.09
CA VAL A 44 -8.66 -7.36 12.06
C VAL A 44 -8.91 -6.46 13.26
N GLN A 45 -9.54 -5.33 13.00
CA GLN A 45 -9.99 -4.37 14.01
C GLN A 45 -11.52 -4.31 13.98
N SER A 46 -12.14 -4.14 15.15
CA SER A 46 -13.55 -3.78 15.25
C SER A 46 -13.76 -2.30 14.93
N LEU A 47 -14.79 -2.01 14.14
CA LEU A 47 -15.25 -0.64 13.86
C LEU A 47 -16.47 -0.33 14.74
N PRO A 48 -16.77 0.95 15.00
CA PRO A 48 -17.95 1.34 15.77
C PRO A 48 -19.22 0.77 15.14
N GLU A 49 -20.15 0.31 15.96
CA GLU A 49 -21.39 -0.29 15.48
C GLU A 49 -22.25 0.76 14.75
N GLN A 50 -22.86 0.34 13.63
CA GLN A 50 -23.77 1.21 12.88
C GLN A 50 -25.21 0.77 13.09
N VAL A 51 -26.04 1.70 13.55
CA VAL A 51 -27.49 1.49 13.63
C VAL A 51 -28.13 2.06 12.37
N ASN A 52 -28.79 1.21 11.58
CA ASN A 52 -29.56 1.68 10.45
C ASN A 52 -31.02 1.89 10.87
N ILE A 53 -31.45 3.15 10.93
CA ILE A 53 -32.80 3.57 11.33
C ILE A 53 -33.82 3.31 10.21
N GLN A 54 -33.38 3.35 8.93
CA GLN A 54 -34.24 3.21 7.76
C GLN A 54 -34.77 1.78 7.52
N SER A 55 -34.09 0.75 8.03
CA SER A 55 -34.47 -0.66 7.78
C SER A 55 -35.14 -1.37 8.97
N GLY A 56 -35.66 -0.62 9.95
CA GLY A 56 -36.11 -1.14 11.24
C GLY A 56 -34.90 -1.51 12.11
N PHE A 57 -34.65 -0.71 13.14
CA PHE A 57 -33.56 -0.78 14.14
C PHE A 57 -32.68 -2.04 14.06
N SER A 58 -31.77 -2.05 13.09
CA SER A 58 -30.85 -3.17 12.89
C SER A 58 -29.46 -2.67 13.19
N ALA A 59 -28.86 -3.23 14.25
CA ALA A 59 -27.48 -2.96 14.62
C ALA A 59 -26.55 -3.81 13.74
N TYR A 60 -25.49 -3.18 13.21
CA TYR A 60 -24.48 -3.82 12.38
C TYR A 60 -23.10 -3.64 13.00
N ALA A 61 -22.50 -4.76 13.41
CA ALA A 61 -21.11 -4.79 13.83
C ALA A 61 -20.21 -4.48 12.64
N GLY A 62 -19.25 -3.57 12.84
CA GLY A 62 -18.26 -3.22 11.83
C GLY A 62 -16.92 -3.92 12.07
N LYS A 63 -16.24 -4.34 11.01
CA LYS A 63 -14.86 -4.84 11.05
C LYS A 63 -14.04 -4.25 9.92
N ARG A 64 -12.74 -4.06 10.19
CA ARG A 64 -11.72 -3.68 9.22
C ARG A 64 -10.64 -4.75 9.17
N LEU A 65 -10.53 -5.43 8.03
CA LEU A 65 -9.41 -6.31 7.71
C LEU A 65 -8.31 -5.46 7.09
N THR A 66 -7.13 -5.50 7.69
CA THR A 66 -5.93 -4.84 7.16
C THR A 66 -4.93 -5.89 6.72
N ILE A 67 -4.45 -5.77 5.48
CA ILE A 67 -3.45 -6.64 4.91
C ILE A 67 -2.25 -5.78 4.55
N LYS A 68 -1.19 -5.89 5.35
CA LYS A 68 0.07 -5.20 5.09
C LYS A 68 1.02 -6.16 4.38
N ARG A 69 1.60 -5.70 3.28
CA ARG A 69 2.66 -6.41 2.55
C ARG A 69 3.90 -5.51 2.45
N GLY A 70 5.07 -6.11 2.65
CA GLY A 70 6.36 -5.43 2.58
C GLY A 70 6.91 -4.98 3.93
N SER A 71 7.96 -4.18 3.88
CA SER A 71 8.76 -3.75 5.03
C SER A 71 8.59 -2.25 5.32
N PHE A 72 9.33 -1.73 6.30
CA PHE A 72 9.38 -0.29 6.57
C PHE A 72 9.94 0.52 5.38
N LEU A 73 10.75 -0.07 4.51
CA LEU A 73 11.34 0.62 3.35
C LEU A 73 10.38 0.69 2.15
N ALA A 74 9.42 -0.23 2.06
CA ALA A 74 8.42 -0.30 1.00
C ALA A 74 7.22 -1.11 1.49
N TRP A 75 6.07 -0.46 1.65
CA TRP A 75 4.87 -1.10 2.15
C TRP A 75 3.63 -0.78 1.32
N SER A 76 2.71 -1.72 1.34
CA SER A 76 1.34 -1.54 0.91
C SER A 76 0.38 -2.07 1.97
N LYS A 77 -0.71 -1.36 2.21
CA LYS A 77 -1.78 -1.74 3.12
C LYS A 77 -3.08 -1.75 2.35
N ASP A 78 -3.76 -2.88 2.31
CA ASP A 78 -5.13 -2.96 1.82
C ASP A 78 -6.08 -2.99 3.02
N TYR A 79 -7.13 -2.19 2.96
CA TYR A 79 -8.18 -2.16 3.96
C TYR A 79 -9.48 -2.65 3.34
N ILE A 80 -10.13 -3.61 4.01
CA ILE A 80 -11.47 -4.06 3.68
C ILE A 80 -12.33 -3.84 4.91
N GLU A 81 -13.26 -2.92 4.81
CA GLU A 81 -14.21 -2.58 5.86
C GLU A 81 -15.56 -3.16 5.51
N TRP A 82 -16.25 -3.76 6.48
CA TRP A 82 -17.60 -4.24 6.26
C TRP A 82 -18.42 -4.21 7.55
N TYR A 83 -19.71 -3.95 7.37
CA TYR A 83 -20.70 -3.91 8.43
C TYR A 83 -21.68 -5.06 8.23
N TYR A 84 -21.93 -5.85 9.29
CA TYR A 84 -22.67 -7.10 9.22
C TYR A 84 -23.55 -7.33 10.45
N ASN A 85 -24.61 -8.13 10.30
CA ASN A 85 -25.55 -8.43 11.39
C ASN A 85 -25.98 -9.91 11.44
N GLY A 86 -25.14 -10.83 10.96
CA GLY A 86 -25.44 -12.27 10.88
C GLY A 86 -26.38 -12.66 9.74
N LYS A 87 -27.31 -11.77 9.35
CA LYS A 87 -28.27 -11.97 8.24
C LYS A 87 -27.75 -11.47 6.91
N LYS A 88 -27.13 -10.29 6.89
CA LYS A 88 -26.57 -9.66 5.69
C LYS A 88 -25.36 -8.78 5.98
N ILE A 89 -24.69 -8.35 4.92
CA ILE A 89 -23.73 -7.25 4.91
C ILE A 89 -24.48 -5.99 4.50
N SER A 90 -24.45 -4.93 5.33
CA SER A 90 -25.11 -3.66 5.00
C SER A 90 -24.26 -2.83 4.03
N SER A 91 -22.99 -2.66 4.36
CA SER A 91 -22.03 -1.92 3.57
C SER A 91 -20.67 -2.59 3.63
N SER A 92 -19.86 -2.34 2.60
CA SER A 92 -18.46 -2.71 2.62
C SER A 92 -17.67 -1.82 1.70
N ASN A 93 -16.49 -1.39 2.14
CA ASN A 93 -15.60 -0.51 1.41
C ASN A 93 -14.20 -1.12 1.32
N GLY A 94 -13.48 -0.78 0.26
CA GLY A 94 -12.10 -1.16 0.05
C GLY A 94 -11.26 0.08 -0.18
N SER A 95 -10.15 0.21 0.52
CA SER A 95 -9.14 1.24 0.25
C SER A 95 -7.74 0.65 0.27
N GLN A 96 -6.78 1.40 -0.29
CA GLN A 96 -5.40 0.99 -0.36
C GLN A 96 -4.51 2.18 -0.05
N ASP A 97 -3.46 1.92 0.72
CA ASP A 97 -2.44 2.89 1.11
C ASP A 97 -1.06 2.30 0.78
N VAL A 98 -0.16 3.13 0.32
CA VAL A 98 1.18 2.74 -0.11
C VAL A 98 2.20 3.75 0.37
N GLY A 99 3.39 3.28 0.72
CA GLY A 99 4.50 4.15 1.07
C GLY A 99 5.82 3.46 0.83
N TYR A 100 6.85 4.28 0.65
CA TYR A 100 8.18 3.81 0.34
C TYR A 100 9.23 4.85 0.73
N VAL A 101 10.44 4.36 0.95
CA VAL A 101 11.66 5.17 1.08
C VAL A 101 12.48 4.94 -0.18
N PHE A 102 12.86 6.03 -0.85
CA PHE A 102 13.70 5.99 -2.05
C PHE A 102 14.95 5.12 -1.82
N PRO A 103 15.38 4.29 -2.79
CA PRO A 103 14.91 4.18 -4.18
C PRO A 103 13.80 3.14 -4.39
N ASN A 104 13.06 2.75 -3.36
CA ASN A 104 11.90 1.90 -3.57
C ASN A 104 10.75 2.73 -4.17
N ILE A 105 9.87 2.07 -4.92
CA ILE A 105 8.65 2.67 -5.47
C ILE A 105 7.51 1.66 -5.26
N VAL A 106 6.43 2.08 -4.60
CA VAL A 106 5.23 1.25 -4.44
C VAL A 106 4.04 1.92 -5.10
N LYS A 107 3.34 1.19 -5.98
CA LYS A 107 2.16 1.67 -6.69
C LYS A 107 0.92 0.90 -6.29
N ALA A 108 -0.07 1.62 -5.75
CA ALA A 108 -1.43 1.14 -5.58
C ALA A 108 -2.09 1.00 -6.96
N LYS A 109 -2.60 -0.19 -7.29
CA LYS A 109 -3.41 -0.41 -8.51
C LYS A 109 -4.90 -0.46 -8.19
N GLY A 110 -5.26 -0.23 -6.93
CA GLY A 110 -6.62 -0.19 -6.45
C GLY A 110 -7.11 -1.54 -5.93
N ILE A 111 -8.25 -1.44 -5.24
CA ILE A 111 -8.98 -2.57 -4.68
C ILE A 111 -10.40 -2.55 -5.24
N THR A 112 -10.83 -3.69 -5.78
CA THR A 112 -12.13 -3.82 -6.45
C THR A 112 -12.93 -4.95 -5.84
N ARG A 113 -14.20 -4.70 -5.52
CA ARG A 113 -15.16 -5.73 -5.17
C ARG A 113 -15.69 -6.38 -6.44
N TYR A 114 -15.25 -7.60 -6.74
CA TYR A 114 -15.65 -8.32 -7.95
C TYR A 114 -16.87 -9.22 -7.75
N TYR A 115 -17.23 -9.50 -6.49
CA TYR A 115 -18.44 -10.27 -6.17
C TYR A 115 -19.18 -9.62 -5.00
N LYS A 116 -20.50 -9.48 -5.14
CA LYS A 116 -21.39 -8.88 -4.15
C LYS A 116 -22.69 -9.69 -4.05
N SER A 117 -22.92 -10.31 -2.90
CA SER A 117 -24.23 -10.85 -2.51
C SER A 117 -24.59 -10.38 -1.10
N SER A 118 -25.84 -10.59 -0.67
CA SER A 118 -26.28 -10.20 0.68
C SER A 118 -25.44 -10.82 1.80
N GLY A 119 -24.84 -12.00 1.56
CA GLY A 119 -24.09 -12.75 2.57
C GLY A 119 -22.57 -12.78 2.39
N LEU A 120 -22.05 -12.41 1.21
CA LEU A 120 -20.65 -12.60 0.86
C LEU A 120 -20.19 -11.52 -0.12
N HIS A 121 -19.11 -10.83 0.22
CA HIS A 121 -18.43 -9.91 -0.68
C HIS A 121 -17.00 -10.40 -0.93
N LYS A 122 -16.56 -10.42 -2.18
CA LYS A 122 -15.18 -10.76 -2.55
C LYS A 122 -14.45 -9.58 -3.17
N TRP A 123 -13.19 -9.45 -2.82
CA TRP A 123 -12.32 -8.32 -3.08
C TRP A 123 -11.02 -8.78 -3.73
N ARG A 124 -10.55 -7.98 -4.69
CA ARG A 124 -9.27 -8.17 -5.35
C ARG A 124 -8.50 -6.87 -5.23
N ALA A 125 -7.36 -6.92 -4.54
CA ALA A 125 -6.42 -5.80 -4.44
C ALA A 125 -5.20 -6.10 -5.29
N LYS A 126 -4.78 -5.13 -6.10
CA LYS A 126 -3.55 -5.21 -6.89
C LYS A 126 -2.56 -4.16 -6.42
N LYS A 127 -1.28 -4.52 -6.41
CA LYS A 127 -0.19 -3.63 -6.02
C LYS A 127 1.09 -4.01 -6.74
N THR A 128 1.94 -3.03 -6.98
CA THR A 128 3.25 -3.25 -7.60
C THR A 128 4.33 -2.66 -6.71
N HIS A 129 5.29 -3.48 -6.31
CA HIS A 129 6.50 -3.05 -5.62
C HIS A 129 7.63 -3.02 -6.64
N SER A 130 8.37 -1.93 -6.70
CA SER A 130 9.44 -1.69 -7.66
C SER A 130 10.63 -1.07 -6.97
N ILE A 131 11.81 -1.21 -7.57
CA ILE A 131 12.99 -0.41 -7.23
C ILE A 131 13.29 0.48 -8.43
N GLY A 132 13.53 1.76 -8.18
CA GLY A 132 13.73 2.73 -9.23
C GLY A 132 13.90 4.16 -8.74
N THR A 133 14.02 5.08 -9.68
CA THR A 133 14.07 6.51 -9.37
C THR A 133 12.83 7.20 -9.93
N VAL A 134 12.21 8.03 -9.10
CA VAL A 134 11.08 8.87 -9.51
C VAL A 134 11.69 10.10 -10.18
N THR A 135 11.53 10.24 -11.50
CA THR A 135 12.00 11.43 -12.22
C THR A 135 10.82 12.28 -12.70
N PRO A 136 10.99 13.59 -12.92
CA PRO A 136 9.91 14.46 -13.42
C PRO A 136 9.30 14.03 -14.75
N TRP A 137 9.97 13.14 -15.49
CA TRP A 137 9.61 12.68 -16.83
C TRP A 137 9.05 11.25 -16.81
N GLY A 138 9.00 10.61 -15.65
CA GLY A 138 8.58 9.22 -15.47
C GLY A 138 9.50 8.42 -14.56
N ASP A 139 9.01 7.30 -14.05
CA ASP A 139 9.79 6.44 -13.16
C ASP A 139 10.74 5.55 -13.95
N VAL A 140 12.03 5.57 -13.60
CA VAL A 140 13.01 4.60 -14.10
C VAL A 140 12.96 3.39 -13.18
N VAL A 141 12.31 2.32 -13.63
CA VAL A 141 12.12 1.09 -12.85
C VAL A 141 13.16 0.04 -13.26
N LEU A 142 13.97 -0.40 -12.29
CA LEU A 142 14.99 -1.44 -12.49
C LEU A 142 14.40 -2.84 -12.34
N THR A 143 13.51 -3.03 -11.36
CA THR A 143 12.80 -4.30 -11.12
C THR A 143 11.41 -4.02 -10.58
N SER A 144 10.44 -4.89 -10.87
CA SER A 144 9.06 -4.77 -10.40
C SER A 144 8.41 -6.12 -10.14
N ASN A 145 7.70 -6.22 -9.02
CA ASN A 145 6.88 -7.37 -8.66
C ASN A 145 5.45 -6.91 -8.42
N THR A 146 4.49 -7.56 -9.08
CA THR A 146 3.07 -7.26 -8.91
C THR A 146 2.38 -8.35 -8.11
N TYR A 147 1.71 -7.96 -7.04
CA TYR A 147 0.95 -8.86 -6.17
C TYR A 147 -0.54 -8.64 -6.37
N THR A 148 -1.29 -9.74 -6.39
CA THR A 148 -2.76 -9.72 -6.39
C THR A 148 -3.24 -10.49 -5.17
N ASP A 149 -3.82 -9.78 -4.20
CA ASP A 149 -4.41 -10.39 -3.01
C ASP A 149 -5.93 -10.50 -3.22
N ARG A 150 -6.48 -11.72 -3.05
CA ARG A 150 -7.92 -11.98 -3.11
C ARG A 150 -8.45 -12.27 -1.72
N ARG A 151 -9.58 -11.68 -1.35
CA ARG A 151 -10.15 -11.80 -0.02
C ARG A 151 -11.65 -11.85 -0.08
N TRP A 152 -12.26 -12.61 0.83
CA TRP A 152 -13.69 -12.59 1.02
C TRP A 152 -14.04 -12.20 2.44
N VAL A 153 -15.20 -11.56 2.60
CA VAL A 153 -15.81 -11.20 3.89
C VAL A 153 -17.29 -11.59 3.86
N ASN A 154 -17.84 -12.01 4.99
CA ASN A 154 -19.20 -12.53 5.04
C ASN A 154 -20.09 -11.88 6.12
N LYS A 155 -21.39 -12.17 6.04
CA LYS A 155 -22.43 -11.74 6.99
C LYS A 155 -22.23 -12.20 8.43
N LYS A 156 -21.38 -13.20 8.67
CA LYS A 156 -21.03 -13.70 10.02
C LYS A 156 -19.81 -12.96 10.60
N GLY A 157 -19.28 -11.95 9.91
CA GLY A 157 -18.08 -11.25 10.36
C GLY A 157 -16.80 -12.06 10.21
N LYS A 158 -16.82 -13.12 9.39
CA LYS A 158 -15.64 -13.92 9.04
C LYS A 158 -15.04 -13.41 7.74
N TYR A 159 -13.75 -13.67 7.58
CA TYR A 159 -12.97 -13.33 6.40
C TYR A 159 -12.05 -14.50 6.04
N GLY A 160 -11.55 -14.51 4.81
CA GLY A 160 -10.58 -15.50 4.38
C GLY A 160 -9.96 -15.18 3.03
N ASN A 161 -9.06 -16.06 2.60
CA ASN A 161 -8.51 -16.06 1.26
C ASN A 161 -9.42 -16.85 0.32
N ASP A 162 -9.42 -16.45 -0.95
CA ASP A 162 -10.07 -17.18 -2.05
C ASP A 162 -9.09 -18.18 -2.69
#